data_AF-A0A364NKR0-F1
#
_entry.id   AF-A0A364NKR0-F1
#
_cell.length_a   1.000
_cell.length_b   1.000
_cell.length_c   1.000
_cell.angle_alpha   90.00
_cell.angle_beta   90.00
_cell.angle_gamma   90.00
#
_symmetry.space_group_name_H-M   'P 1'
#
loop_
_entity.id
_entity.type
_entity.pdbx_description
1 polymer ?
#
loop_
_entity_poly.entity_id
_entity_poly.type
_entity_poly.pdbx_seq_one_letter_code
_entity_poly.pdbx_strand_id
1 'polypeptide(L)'
;MAFDFLGYTFRPRWIKTRRGDMGLYFLGGISQKAAKALRHEINRWPWSYWCHKELVDIRAYALSSLRGSRTVLCEAEGEVPLAYLTKFAAERSVMQSVRLDVRI
;
A
#
# COMPACT_ATOMS: atom_id res chain seq x y z
N MET A 1 8.39 23.76 5.10
CA MET A 1 7.55 23.41 6.26
C MET A 1 6.50 22.41 5.82
N ALA A 2 6.31 21.32 6.57
CA ALA A 2 5.30 20.28 6.33
C ALA A 2 4.74 19.85 7.70
N PHE A 3 3.46 19.49 7.76
CA PHE A 3 2.78 19.16 9.01
C PHE A 3 2.04 17.83 8.91
N ASP A 4 2.15 17.01 9.96
CA ASP A 4 1.52 15.70 10.03
C ASP A 4 0.23 15.76 10.85
N PHE A 5 -0.89 15.32 10.26
CA PHE A 5 -2.21 15.29 10.90
C PHE A 5 -3.03 14.08 10.43
N LEU A 6 -3.68 13.38 11.37
CA LEU A 6 -4.55 12.21 11.10
C LEU A 6 -3.93 11.12 10.21
N GLY A 7 -2.60 10.99 10.22
CA GLY A 7 -1.89 10.01 9.40
C GLY A 7 -1.50 10.53 8.00
N TYR A 8 -1.70 11.80 7.69
CA TYR A 8 -1.26 12.47 6.47
C TYR A 8 -0.21 13.54 6.74
N THR A 9 0.71 13.73 5.80
CA THR A 9 1.63 14.86 5.74
C THR A 9 1.09 15.88 4.75
N PHE A 10 0.72 17.06 5.23
CA PHE A 10 0.28 18.18 4.40
C PHE A 10 1.51 18.99 3.98
N ARG A 11 1.70 19.10 2.66
CA ARG A 11 2.82 19.83 2.07
C ARG A 11 2.28 20.94 1.15
N PRO A 12 2.81 22.16 1.26
CA PRO A 12 2.49 23.20 0.30
C PRO A 12 3.05 22.80 -1.08
N ARG A 13 2.18 22.76 -2.09
CA ARG A 13 2.49 22.47 -3.49
C ARG A 13 1.95 23.57 -4.37
N TRP A 14 2.76 24.00 -5.33
CA TRP A 14 2.29 24.88 -6.41
C TRP A 14 1.51 24.05 -7.41
N ILE A 15 0.26 24.43 -7.64
CA ILE A 15 -0.62 23.74 -8.57
C ILE A 15 -1.16 24.75 -9.56
N LYS A 16 -1.18 24.35 -10.83
CA LYS A 16 -1.87 25.07 -11.89
C LYS A 16 -3.30 24.57 -11.96
N THR A 17 -4.26 25.46 -11.79
CA THR A 17 -5.68 25.12 -11.94
C THR A 17 -6.01 24.91 -13.41
N ARG A 18 -7.15 24.26 -13.70
CA ARG A 18 -7.65 24.07 -15.07
C ARG A 18 -7.83 25.40 -15.84
N ARG A 19 -8.02 26.51 -15.12
CA ARG A 19 -8.18 27.86 -15.69
C ARG A 19 -6.85 28.56 -16.02
N GLY A 20 -5.73 27.98 -15.62
CA GLY A 20 -4.39 28.49 -15.89
C GLY A 20 -3.73 29.21 -14.71
N ASP A 21 -4.49 29.51 -13.66
CA ASP A 21 -3.99 30.19 -12.46
C ASP A 21 -3.08 29.28 -11.65
N MET A 22 -1.97 29.83 -11.15
CA MET A 22 -1.03 29.11 -10.29
C MET A 22 -1.22 29.56 -8.83
N GLY A 23 -1.50 28.60 -7.95
CA GLY A 23 -1.74 28.85 -6.53
C GLY A 23 -0.94 27.91 -5.64
N LEU A 24 -0.74 28.32 -4.39
CA LEU A 24 -0.15 27.48 -3.35
C LEU A 24 -1.26 26.72 -2.63
N TYR A 25 -1.26 25.40 -2.74
CA TYR A 25 -2.24 24.52 -2.11
C TYR A 25 -1.56 23.57 -1.14
N PHE A 26 -2.24 23.23 -0.05
CA PHE A 26 -1.78 22.22 0.89
C PHE A 26 -2.36 20.87 0.49
N LEU A 27 -1.54 20.06 -0.18
CA LEU A 27 -1.95 18.70 -0.54
C LEU A 27 -1.51 17.72 0.55
N GLY A 28 -2.44 16.86 0.94
CA GLY A 28 -2.17 15.72 1.81
C GLY A 28 -1.46 14.62 1.02
N GLY A 29 -0.52 13.95 1.67
CA GLY A 29 -0.03 12.63 1.25
C GLY A 29 0.05 11.73 2.48
N ILE A 30 0.01 10.41 2.32
CA ILE A 30 0.13 9.51 3.47
C ILE A 30 1.43 9.81 4.23
N SER A 31 1.33 9.96 5.56
CA SER A 31 2.51 10.21 6.39
C SER A 31 3.43 8.99 6.37
N GLN A 32 4.75 9.23 6.52
CA GLN A 32 5.71 8.13 6.56
C GLN A 32 5.43 7.16 7.72
N LYS A 33 4.94 7.67 8.85
CA LYS A 33 4.53 6.87 10.01
C LYS A 33 3.35 5.96 9.67
N ALA A 34 2.29 6.49 9.06
CA ALA A 34 1.13 5.70 8.63
C ALA A 34 1.52 4.67 7.55
N ALA A 35 2.32 5.08 6.56
CA ALA A 35 2.81 4.18 5.51
C ALA A 35 3.67 3.04 6.07
N LYS A 36 4.50 3.32 7.10
CA LYS A 36 5.29 2.29 7.79
C LYS A 36 4.41 1.34 8.60
N ALA A 37 3.42 1.84 9.32
CA ALA A 37 2.46 1.01 10.05
C ALA A 37 1.69 0.06 9.11
N LEU A 38 1.20 0.58 7.98
CA LEU A 38 0.55 -0.21 6.94
C LEU A 38 1.49 -1.32 6.43
N ARG A 39 2.73 -0.98 6.09
CA ARG A 39 3.75 -1.97 5.66
C ARG A 39 4.00 -3.05 6.72
N HIS A 40 4.04 -2.70 7.99
CA HIS A 40 4.19 -3.68 9.07
C HIS A 40 2.98 -4.62 9.20
N GLU A 41 1.76 -4.11 9.02
CA GLU A 41 0.57 -4.94 9.05
C GLU A 41 0.55 -5.95 7.90
N ILE A 42 0.83 -5.49 6.67
CA ILE A 42 0.94 -6.35 5.48
C ILE A 42 2.01 -7.43 5.67
N ASN A 43 3.20 -7.05 6.15
CA ASN A 43 4.31 -7.99 6.35
C ASN A 43 4.03 -9.01 7.47
N ARG A 44 3.08 -8.74 8.37
CA ARG A 44 2.67 -9.68 9.43
C ARG A 44 1.68 -10.73 8.95
N TRP A 45 1.12 -10.58 7.74
CA TRP A 45 0.19 -11.56 7.21
C TRP A 45 0.87 -12.92 7.00
N PRO A 46 0.14 -14.03 7.16
CA PRO A 46 0.67 -15.38 7.04
C PRO A 46 0.89 -15.79 5.58
N TRP A 47 1.76 -15.08 4.85
CA TRP A 47 2.03 -15.26 3.41
C TRP A 47 2.40 -16.70 3.06
N SER A 48 3.17 -17.38 3.92
CA SER A 48 3.56 -18.79 3.76
C SER A 48 2.37 -19.73 3.60
N TYR A 49 1.26 -19.40 4.27
CA TYR A 49 0.05 -20.19 4.22
C TYR A 49 -0.85 -19.82 3.06
N TRP A 50 -0.56 -18.76 2.30
CA TRP A 50 -1.41 -18.29 1.20
C TRP A 50 -0.90 -18.71 -0.18
N CYS A 51 0.17 -19.49 -0.25
CA CYS A 51 0.73 -20.03 -1.49
C CYS A 51 -0.28 -20.82 -2.35
N HIS A 52 -1.33 -21.37 -1.74
CA HIS A 52 -2.40 -22.11 -2.39
C HIS A 52 -3.69 -21.29 -2.60
N LYS A 53 -3.72 -20.02 -2.19
CA LYS A 53 -4.88 -19.14 -2.35
C LYS A 53 -4.82 -18.41 -3.68
N GLU A 54 -6.01 -18.19 -4.25
CA GLU A 54 -6.15 -17.39 -5.44
C GLU A 54 -5.96 -15.91 -5.13
N LEU A 55 -5.52 -15.14 -6.14
CA LEU A 55 -5.33 -13.69 -6.03
C LEU A 55 -6.60 -12.97 -5.57
N VAL A 56 -7.77 -13.49 -5.96
CA VAL A 56 -9.08 -12.95 -5.60
C VAL A 56 -9.34 -13.06 -4.10
N ASP A 57 -8.98 -14.19 -3.48
CA ASP A 57 -9.15 -14.42 -2.04
C ASP A 57 -8.22 -13.53 -1.22
N ILE A 58 -6.97 -13.39 -1.67
CA ILE A 58 -5.97 -12.52 -1.05
C ILE A 58 -6.44 -11.06 -1.13
N ARG A 59 -7.00 -10.64 -2.27
CA ARG A 59 -7.60 -9.32 -2.44
C ARG A 59 -8.78 -9.10 -1.49
N ALA A 60 -9.68 -10.08 -1.36
CA ALA A 60 -10.83 -9.98 -0.46
C ALA A 60 -10.39 -9.81 1.00
N TYR A 61 -9.38 -10.59 1.42
CA TYR A 61 -8.77 -10.48 2.76
C TYR A 61 -8.09 -9.13 2.97
N ALA A 62 -7.28 -8.67 2.01
CA ALA A 62 -6.62 -7.37 2.08
C ALA A 62 -7.65 -6.24 2.22
N LEU A 63 -8.74 -6.30 1.46
CA LEU A 63 -9.84 -5.33 1.55
C LEU A 63 -10.58 -5.39 2.89
N SER A 64 -10.65 -6.53 3.58
CA SER A 64 -11.24 -6.61 4.94
C SER A 64 -10.29 -6.14 6.04
N SER A 65 -9.02 -6.54 5.98
CA SER A 65 -8.02 -6.13 6.99
C SER A 65 -7.76 -4.62 6.92
N LEU A 66 -7.62 -4.10 5.70
CA LEU A 66 -7.31 -2.69 5.47
C LEU A 66 -8.55 -1.80 5.44
N ARG A 67 -9.75 -2.35 5.69
CA ARG A 67 -11.02 -1.60 5.53
C ARG A 67 -11.10 -0.40 6.48
N GLY A 68 -10.58 -0.53 7.71
CA GLY A 68 -10.45 0.59 8.67
C GLY A 68 -9.37 1.62 8.26
N SER A 69 -8.35 1.18 7.53
CA SER A 69 -7.28 2.01 6.98
C SER A 69 -7.57 2.53 5.57
N ARG A 70 -8.68 2.12 4.93
CA ARG A 70 -9.02 2.52 3.55
C ARG A 70 -9.26 4.02 3.46
N THR A 71 -9.74 4.63 4.54
CA THR A 71 -9.91 6.07 4.69
C THR A 71 -8.57 6.81 4.56
N VAL A 72 -7.46 6.25 5.05
CA VAL A 72 -6.11 6.85 4.93
C VAL A 72 -5.45 6.62 3.55
N LEU A 73 -6.00 5.75 2.70
CA LEU A 73 -5.48 5.44 1.37
C LEU A 73 -6.20 6.20 0.23
N CYS A 74 -7.16 7.07 0.55
CA CYS A 74 -8.06 7.66 -0.43
C CYS A 74 -7.47 8.72 -1.39
N GLU A 75 -6.14 8.96 -1.43
CA GLU A 75 -5.54 9.93 -2.38
C GLU A 75 -4.28 9.40 -3.10
N ALA A 76 -4.34 8.16 -3.58
CA ALA A 76 -3.47 7.72 -4.66
C ALA A 76 -4.32 6.98 -5.69
N GLU A 77 -4.94 7.76 -6.58
CA GLU A 77 -5.42 7.41 -7.93
C GLU A 77 -5.37 5.91 -8.26
N GLY A 78 -6.43 5.16 -7.95
CA GLY A 78 -6.84 3.92 -8.63
C GLY A 78 -5.89 2.71 -8.71
N GLU A 79 -4.62 2.84 -8.35
CA GLU A 79 -3.61 1.81 -8.46
C GLU A 79 -3.29 1.29 -7.06
N VAL A 80 -3.53 -0.01 -6.87
CA VAL A 80 -2.91 -0.73 -5.75
C VAL A 80 -1.41 -0.46 -5.86
N PRO A 81 -0.75 0.18 -4.88
CA PRO A 81 0.64 0.56 -5.01
C PRO A 81 1.44 -0.67 -5.45
N LEU A 82 2.19 -0.56 -6.55
CA LEU A 82 2.92 -1.68 -7.17
C LEU A 82 3.77 -2.47 -6.15
N ALA A 83 4.18 -1.82 -5.06
CA ALA A 83 4.81 -2.40 -3.88
C ALA A 83 4.05 -3.59 -3.25
N TYR A 84 2.72 -3.61 -3.28
CA TYR A 84 1.92 -4.76 -2.81
C TYR A 84 2.07 -5.97 -3.74
N LEU A 85 1.98 -5.74 -5.05
CA LEU A 85 2.04 -6.80 -6.06
C LEU A 85 3.46 -7.35 -6.21
N THR A 86 4.48 -6.51 -6.09
CA THR A 86 5.88 -6.94 -6.14
C THR A 86 6.27 -7.76 -4.92
N LYS A 87 5.77 -7.45 -3.72
CA LYS A 87 5.95 -8.29 -2.54
C LYS A 87 5.31 -9.66 -2.71
N PHE A 88 4.07 -9.69 -3.17
CA PHE A 88 3.40 -10.96 -3.44
C PHE A 88 4.13 -11.79 -4.51
N ALA A 89 4.56 -11.17 -5.61
CA ALA A 89 5.31 -11.85 -6.66
C ALA A 89 6.67 -12.39 -6.17
N ALA A 90 7.41 -11.59 -5.38
CA ALA A 90 8.68 -12.00 -4.80
C ALA A 90 8.51 -13.17 -3.81
N GLU A 91 7.52 -13.10 -2.92
CA GLU A 91 7.25 -14.16 -1.95
C GLU A 91 6.72 -15.43 -2.60
N ARG A 92 5.96 -15.32 -3.69
CA ARG A 92 5.52 -16.48 -4.49
C ARG A 92 6.70 -17.17 -5.18
N SER A 93 7.64 -16.43 -5.75
CA SER A 93 8.88 -16.99 -6.31
C SER A 93 9.75 -17.67 -5.26
N VAL A 94 9.92 -17.04 -4.09
CA VAL A 94 10.71 -17.61 -2.98
C VAL A 94 10.03 -18.87 -2.39
N MET A 95 8.70 -18.91 -2.27
CA MET A 95 8.00 -20.11 -1.79
C MET A 95 7.96 -21.23 -2.83
N GLN A 96 7.93 -20.90 -4.12
CA GLN A 96 8.02 -21.90 -5.19
C GLN A 96 9.43 -22.51 -5.26
N SER A 97 10.50 -21.75 -4.99
CA SER A 97 11.86 -22.30 -4.92
C SER A 97 12.07 -23.20 -3.70
N VAL A 98 11.57 -22.83 -2.52
CA VAL A 98 11.66 -23.67 -1.31
C VAL A 98 10.89 -25.00 -1.46
N ARG A 99 9.81 -25.03 -2.27
CA ARG A 99 9.08 -26.28 -2.57
C ARG A 99 9.87 -27.25 -3.46
N LEU A 100 10.84 -26.78 -4.23
CA LEU A 100 11.73 -27.64 -5.03
C LEU A 100 12.83 -28.30 -4.18
N ASP A 101 13.23 -27.67 -3.05
CA ASP A 101 14.21 -28.23 -2.10
C ASP A 101 13.63 -29.24 -1.11
N VAL A 102 12.31 -29.20 -0.82
CA VAL A 102 11.64 -30.10 0.15
C VAL A 102 11.05 -31.36 -0.52
N ARG A 103 11.35 -31.59 -1.81
CA ARG A 103 11.13 -32.88 -2.48
C ARG A 103 12.46 -33.63 -2.61
N ILE A 104 12.93 -34.20 -1.49
CA ILE A 104 13.92 -35.29 -1.46
C ILE A 104 13.34 -36.37 -0.55
#